data_AF-A0A829Z6E9-F1
#
_entry.id   AF-A0A829Z6E9-F1
#
_cell.length_a   1.000
_cell.length_b   1.000
_cell.length_c   1.000
_cell.angle_alpha   90.00
_cell.angle_beta   90.00
_cell.angle_gamma   90.00
#
_symmetry.space_group_name_H-M   'P 1'
#
loop_
_entity.id
_entity.type
_entity.pdbx_description
1 polymer ?
#
loop_
_entity_poly.entity_id
_entity_poly.type
_entity_poly.pdbx_seq_one_letter_code
_entity_poly.pdbx_strand_id
1 'polypeptide(L)'
;MIVSTITQLGYDLSCDINDIPAQFSGDIEFRFVKDSKYENYVVVPYYKYLNNRFLENNRDSKTYQLIINNNIFKLPPQAFELDGYLAIAFSLSNGNETIQTNPIIYKIKATAGKGNILPEENTWQDMVIKVADDYIDLNVKDVVSQMLSTSNEHQNVVNRLIERASTQQDEITSVIADSRSATSATRSATILATQGAKSAQDASNDAKTATTNANQASQRANDAANSVVIIRNGTTTPASSLGKSGDFYVNTANGDFYLKNSTTWNKKFNMIALDQITELKNAFNSVTSLTKQLFLLMHPVGCIYMSTSSVSPQTTFGGTWIRWGNGRVPLGVDTSDSSFNTVEKTGGEKQHALTINEIPSHKHNVYGSYTATGNISTSANNNGWIPDLGGKNYNHGDLLTNIGGGQSHNNLQPYITCYMWKRTA
;
A
#
# COMPACT_ATOMS: atom_id res chain seq x y z
N MET A 1 9.65 105.95 39.73
CA MET A 1 9.32 106.26 38.31
C MET A 1 10.19 107.44 37.93
N ILE A 2 11.03 107.30 36.90
CA ILE A 2 11.95 108.38 36.49
C ILE A 2 11.13 109.50 35.87
N VAL A 3 11.27 110.70 36.41
CA VAL A 3 10.49 111.87 36.00
C VAL A 3 11.20 112.65 34.90
N SER A 4 12.54 112.65 34.86
CA SER A 4 13.32 113.34 33.82
C SER A 4 14.72 112.76 33.64
N THR A 5 15.27 112.93 32.45
CA THR A 5 16.67 112.64 32.09
C THR A 5 17.43 113.94 31.84
N ILE A 6 18.51 114.17 32.59
CA ILE A 6 19.46 115.27 32.40
C ILE A 6 20.69 114.73 31.67
N THR A 7 21.04 115.34 30.54
CA THR A 7 22.17 114.95 29.69
C THR A 7 23.23 116.04 29.66
N GLN A 8 24.48 115.67 29.93
CA GLN A 8 25.65 116.54 29.87
C GLN A 8 26.27 116.53 28.47
N LEU A 9 26.68 117.70 27.98
CA LEU A 9 27.56 117.86 26.82
C LEU A 9 28.63 118.93 27.14
N GLY A 10 29.88 118.51 27.32
CA GLY A 10 30.93 119.42 27.81
C GLY A 10 30.59 120.00 29.19
N TYR A 11 30.49 121.34 29.28
CA TYR A 11 30.12 122.04 30.52
C TYR A 11 28.60 122.28 30.64
N ASP A 12 27.83 122.08 29.57
CA ASP A 12 26.41 122.40 29.54
C ASP A 12 25.53 121.19 29.84
N LEU A 13 24.35 121.46 30.40
CA LEU A 13 23.32 120.47 30.71
C LEU A 13 22.07 120.72 29.87
N SER A 14 21.43 119.64 29.46
CA SER A 14 20.11 119.63 28.82
C SER A 14 19.18 118.67 29.56
N CYS A 15 17.87 118.92 29.52
CA CYS A 15 16.86 118.03 30.10
C CYS A 15 15.70 117.81 29.13
N ASP A 16 15.01 116.69 29.32
CA ASP A 16 13.85 116.29 28.51
C ASP A 16 12.52 116.95 28.93
N ILE A 17 12.46 117.57 30.11
CA ILE A 17 11.30 118.33 30.59
C ILE A 17 11.74 119.69 31.12
N ASN A 18 10.86 120.70 31.05
CA ASN A 18 11.15 122.05 31.58
C ASN A 18 10.47 122.34 32.93
N ASP A 19 9.49 121.51 33.31
CA ASP A 19 8.70 121.65 34.54
C ASP A 19 8.88 120.41 35.42
N ILE A 20 9.07 120.61 36.72
CA ILE A 20 9.12 119.52 37.71
C ILE A 20 7.85 119.52 38.57
N PRO A 21 7.55 118.41 39.29
CA PRO A 21 6.39 118.34 40.18
C PRO A 21 6.28 119.51 41.16
N ALA A 22 5.04 119.84 41.54
CA ALA A 22 4.72 121.00 42.37
C ALA A 22 5.25 120.89 43.81
N GLN A 23 5.18 122.00 44.55
CA GLN A 23 5.55 122.08 45.98
C GLN A 23 4.99 120.90 46.81
N PHE A 24 5.76 120.42 47.78
CA PHE A 24 5.49 119.22 48.62
C PHE A 24 5.63 117.86 47.91
N SER A 25 6.17 117.83 46.69
CA SER A 25 6.63 116.58 46.07
C SER A 25 7.93 116.10 46.72
N GLY A 26 8.26 114.81 46.61
CA GLY A 26 9.49 114.27 47.18
C GLY A 26 9.85 112.90 46.61
N ASP A 27 11.09 112.49 46.84
CA ASP A 27 11.67 111.22 46.35
C ASP A 27 11.56 111.03 44.83
N ILE A 28 11.65 112.15 44.11
CA ILE A 28 11.53 112.17 42.66
C ILE A 28 12.85 111.71 42.03
N GLU A 29 12.76 110.70 41.16
CA GLU A 29 13.90 110.07 40.51
C GLU A 29 14.26 110.78 39.19
N PHE A 30 15.53 111.13 39.03
CA PHE A 30 16.11 111.68 37.82
C PHE A 30 17.21 110.77 37.31
N ARG A 31 17.36 110.69 35.99
CA ARG A 31 18.48 110.01 35.34
C ARG A 31 19.50 111.03 34.86
N PHE A 32 20.77 110.80 35.14
CA PHE A 32 21.88 111.59 34.59
C PHE A 32 22.60 110.79 33.51
N VAL A 33 22.79 111.40 32.35
CA VAL A 33 23.54 110.84 31.23
C VAL A 33 24.76 111.73 31.00
N LYS A 34 25.95 111.20 31.26
CA LYS A 34 27.21 111.91 31.05
C LYS A 34 27.70 111.76 29.61
N ASP A 35 28.45 112.74 29.14
CA ASP A 35 29.13 112.69 27.84
C ASP A 35 30.21 111.59 27.88
N SER A 36 30.27 110.77 26.84
CA SER A 36 31.25 109.69 26.65
C SER A 36 32.71 110.11 26.90
N LYS A 37 33.06 111.38 26.68
CA LYS A 37 34.42 111.91 27.00
C LYS A 37 34.74 111.82 28.50
N TYR A 38 33.74 111.92 29.36
CA TYR A 38 33.89 111.91 30.82
C TYR A 38 33.47 110.57 31.45
N GLU A 39 33.47 109.48 30.68
CA GLU A 39 33.01 108.18 31.17
C GLU A 39 33.80 107.68 32.40
N ASN A 40 35.09 108.00 32.48
CA ASN A 40 35.96 107.62 33.61
C ASN A 40 35.89 108.59 34.80
N TYR A 41 35.02 109.60 34.76
CA TYR A 41 34.89 110.57 35.85
C TYR A 41 33.84 110.11 36.86
N VAL A 42 34.12 110.36 38.14
CA VAL A 42 33.16 110.22 39.23
C VAL A 42 32.24 111.43 39.22
N VAL A 43 30.93 111.17 39.20
CA VAL A 43 29.89 112.20 39.12
C VAL A 43 29.30 112.42 40.50
N VAL A 44 29.19 113.69 40.90
CA VAL A 44 28.47 114.08 42.10
C VAL A 44 27.44 115.16 41.75
N PRO A 45 26.13 114.86 41.85
CA PRO A 45 25.08 115.86 41.70
C PRO A 45 24.98 116.76 42.92
N TYR A 46 24.65 118.00 42.66
CA TYR A 46 24.34 119.01 43.66
C TYR A 46 23.04 119.70 43.27
N TYR A 47 22.25 120.06 44.27
CA TYR A 47 21.13 120.97 44.09
C TYR A 47 21.23 122.17 45.00
N LYS A 48 20.59 123.26 44.56
CA LYS A 48 20.52 124.51 45.28
C LYS A 48 19.18 125.16 45.05
N TYR A 49 18.58 125.67 46.12
CA TYR A 49 17.39 126.49 46.04
C TYR A 49 17.75 127.95 45.72
N LEU A 50 16.99 128.57 44.81
CA LEU A 50 17.17 129.94 44.38
C LEU A 50 15.83 130.69 44.53
N ASN A 51 15.89 131.90 45.12
CA ASN A 51 14.74 132.79 45.24
C ASN A 51 14.31 133.39 43.89
N ASN A 52 15.24 133.51 42.93
CA ASN A 52 14.97 133.99 41.58
C ASN A 52 15.76 133.17 40.54
N ARG A 53 15.49 133.40 39.25
CA ARG A 53 16.05 132.59 38.15
C ARG A 53 17.55 132.82 37.89
N PHE A 54 18.17 133.78 38.56
CA PHE A 54 19.58 134.12 38.35
C PHE A 54 20.43 133.59 39.51
N LEU A 55 21.63 133.09 39.20
CA LEU A 55 22.60 132.68 40.22
C LEU A 55 23.18 133.92 40.89
N GLU A 56 22.50 134.45 41.90
CA GLU A 56 23.07 135.52 42.72
C GLU A 56 24.20 134.96 43.59
N ASN A 57 25.35 135.63 43.58
CA ASN A 57 26.53 135.26 44.35
C ASN A 57 26.34 135.61 45.84
N ASN A 58 25.32 135.02 46.46
CA ASN A 58 24.91 135.29 47.83
C ASN A 58 25.53 134.23 48.74
N ARG A 59 26.51 134.63 49.58
CA ARG A 59 27.38 133.72 50.35
C ARG A 59 26.66 132.86 51.41
N ASP A 60 25.38 133.11 51.68
CA ASP A 60 24.60 132.43 52.74
C ASP A 60 23.66 131.32 52.23
N SER A 61 23.72 130.95 50.95
CA SER A 61 22.85 129.92 50.37
C SER A 61 23.54 128.54 50.29
N LYS A 62 23.06 127.57 51.09
CA LYS A 62 23.62 126.21 51.18
C LYS A 62 23.41 125.43 49.87
N THR A 63 24.46 124.76 49.40
CA THR A 63 24.41 123.76 48.32
C THR A 63 24.35 122.36 48.94
N TYR A 64 23.48 121.50 48.41
CA TYR A 64 23.25 120.16 48.93
C TYR A 64 23.78 119.11 47.96
N GLN A 65 24.63 118.22 48.46
CA GLN A 65 25.13 117.08 47.69
C GLN A 65 24.08 115.96 47.64
N LEU A 66 23.95 115.32 46.48
CA LEU A 66 23.09 114.17 46.27
C LEU A 66 23.93 112.91 46.01
N ILE A 67 23.35 111.76 46.35
CA ILE A 67 23.92 110.47 45.98
C ILE A 67 23.34 110.06 44.62
N ILE A 68 24.23 109.62 43.73
CA ILE A 68 23.86 109.04 42.44
C ILE A 68 24.27 107.57 42.41
N ASN A 69 23.32 106.69 42.08
CA ASN A 69 23.53 105.26 41.97
C ASN A 69 23.00 104.78 40.62
N ASN A 70 23.82 104.08 39.84
CA ASN A 70 23.47 103.60 38.50
C ASN A 70 22.83 104.69 37.64
N ASN A 71 23.47 105.87 37.59
CA ASN A 71 23.02 107.04 36.84
C ASN A 71 21.67 107.63 37.30
N ILE A 72 21.11 107.20 38.44
CA ILE A 72 19.87 107.73 39.00
C ILE A 72 20.15 108.43 40.32
N PHE A 73 19.62 109.65 40.48
CA PHE A 73 19.65 110.39 41.74
C PHE A 73 18.23 110.80 42.13
N LYS A 74 18.00 111.01 43.43
CA LYS A 74 16.68 111.41 43.95
C LYS A 74 16.74 112.82 44.51
N LEU A 75 15.76 113.62 44.14
CA LEU A 75 15.50 114.88 44.83
C LEU A 75 14.64 114.60 46.06
N PRO A 76 15.14 114.88 47.27
CA PRO A 76 14.41 114.58 48.49
C PRO A 76 13.25 115.61 48.66
N PRO A 77 12.25 115.33 49.52
CA PRO A 77 11.12 116.24 49.76
C PRO A 77 11.54 117.69 50.06
N GLN A 78 12.68 117.88 50.74
CA GLN A 78 13.24 119.19 51.09
C GLN A 78 13.56 120.05 49.86
N ALA A 79 13.84 119.43 48.70
CA ALA A 79 14.08 120.15 47.46
C ALA A 79 12.82 120.85 46.92
N PHE A 80 11.61 120.49 47.41
CA PHE A 80 10.32 121.01 46.96
C PHE A 80 9.52 121.72 48.06
N GLU A 81 10.15 122.08 49.19
CA GLU A 81 9.46 122.73 50.32
C GLU A 81 9.10 124.21 50.05
N LEU A 82 9.85 124.89 49.18
CA LEU A 82 9.72 126.33 48.94
C LEU A 82 9.30 126.64 47.49
N ASP A 83 8.47 127.67 47.32
CA ASP A 83 8.10 128.21 46.01
C ASP A 83 9.25 129.07 45.45
N GLY A 84 9.71 128.77 44.23
CA GLY A 84 10.92 129.40 43.66
C GLY A 84 11.55 128.59 42.53
N TYR A 85 12.89 128.60 42.48
CA TYR A 85 13.67 127.88 41.46
C TYR A 85 14.63 126.88 42.09
N LEU A 86 14.80 125.72 41.45
CA LEU A 86 15.74 124.68 41.83
C LEU A 86 16.83 124.57 40.77
N ALA A 87 18.07 124.85 41.16
CA ALA A 87 19.24 124.66 40.32
C ALA A 87 19.88 123.30 40.61
N ILE A 88 20.18 122.53 39.57
CA ILE A 88 20.88 121.24 39.65
C ILE A 88 22.16 121.33 38.81
N ALA A 89 23.29 121.01 39.41
CA ALA A 89 24.59 120.95 38.74
C ALA A 89 25.32 119.67 39.11
N PHE A 90 26.34 119.32 38.32
CA PHE A 90 27.16 118.14 38.51
C PHE A 90 28.64 118.52 38.54
N SER A 91 29.35 117.97 39.51
CA SER A 91 30.81 117.92 39.54
C SER A 91 31.25 116.59 38.95
N LEU A 92 32.15 116.63 37.96
CA LEU A 92 32.79 115.43 37.43
C LEU A 92 34.28 115.50 37.74
N SER A 93 34.82 114.48 38.40
CA SER A 93 36.23 114.44 38.81
C SER A 93 36.94 113.15 38.36
N ASN A 94 38.16 113.26 37.85
CA ASN A 94 39.06 112.14 37.55
C ASN A 94 40.51 112.53 37.87
N GLY A 95 41.11 111.91 38.89
CA GLY A 95 42.45 112.27 39.39
C GLY A 95 42.50 113.73 39.86
N ASN A 96 43.36 114.54 39.25
CA ASN A 96 43.54 115.97 39.58
C ASN A 96 42.66 116.91 38.73
N GLU A 97 41.89 116.38 37.77
CA GLU A 97 40.97 117.17 36.94
C GLU A 97 39.55 117.13 37.54
N THR A 98 38.96 118.30 37.76
CA THR A 98 37.55 118.44 38.15
C THR A 98 36.89 119.49 37.29
N ILE A 99 35.76 119.12 36.68
CA ILE A 99 34.91 120.03 35.94
C ILE A 99 33.60 120.25 36.70
N GLN A 100 33.11 121.49 36.66
CA GLN A 100 31.79 121.85 37.15
C GLN A 100 30.91 122.20 35.95
N THR A 101 29.74 121.58 35.88
CA THR A 101 28.76 121.88 34.83
C THR A 101 27.99 123.15 35.17
N ASN A 102 27.51 123.83 34.13
CA ASN A 102 26.54 124.90 34.27
C ASN A 102 25.23 124.32 34.81
N PRO A 103 24.61 124.93 35.84
CA PRO A 103 23.40 124.38 36.44
C PRO A 103 22.22 124.46 35.48
N ILE A 104 21.34 123.47 35.57
CA ILE A 104 20.01 123.53 34.99
C ILE A 104 19.00 124.01 36.03
N ILE A 105 18.11 124.92 35.64
CA ILE A 105 17.21 125.60 36.56
C ILE A 105 15.76 125.22 36.25
N TYR A 106 15.11 124.55 37.19
CA TYR A 106 13.69 124.22 37.15
C TYR A 106 12.86 125.19 37.98
N LYS A 107 11.62 125.46 37.55
CA LYS A 107 10.65 126.21 38.35
C LYS A 107 9.81 125.25 39.18
N ILE A 108 9.72 125.50 40.48
CA ILE A 108 8.78 124.79 41.35
C ILE A 108 7.49 125.61 41.36
N LYS A 109 6.37 125.01 40.96
CA LYS A 109 5.06 125.67 40.99
C LYS A 109 4.43 125.51 42.37
N ALA A 110 3.94 126.60 42.97
CA ALA A 110 3.08 126.56 44.15
C ALA A 110 1.82 125.70 43.88
N THR A 111 1.43 124.84 44.84
CA THR A 111 0.22 124.01 44.73
C THR A 111 -0.98 124.67 45.39
N ALA A 112 -2.19 124.42 44.87
CA ALA A 112 -3.42 125.13 45.27
C ALA A 112 -4.11 124.60 46.55
N GLY A 113 -3.49 123.70 47.33
CA GLY A 113 -4.13 123.17 48.53
C GLY A 113 -3.19 122.42 49.48
N LYS A 114 -3.41 122.60 50.79
CA LYS A 114 -2.70 121.87 51.86
C LYS A 114 -3.22 120.43 51.97
N GLY A 115 -2.86 119.54 51.05
CA GLY A 115 -2.71 118.08 51.22
C GLY A 115 -3.79 117.20 51.92
N ASN A 116 -4.94 117.68 52.38
CA ASN A 116 -5.94 116.89 53.12
C ASN A 116 -7.37 117.17 52.63
N ILE A 117 -7.92 116.35 51.73
CA ILE A 117 -9.36 116.38 51.37
C ILE A 117 -9.85 114.97 51.02
N LEU A 118 -10.21 114.16 52.03
CA LEU A 118 -11.22 113.09 51.89
C LEU A 118 -11.99 112.99 53.23
N PRO A 119 -13.33 112.96 53.24
CA PRO A 119 -14.13 112.82 54.46
C PRO A 119 -14.12 111.38 55.02
N GLU A 120 -14.35 111.22 56.33
CA GLU A 120 -14.18 109.95 57.07
C GLU A 120 -15.28 108.90 56.80
N GLU A 121 -14.81 107.64 56.72
CA GLU A 121 -15.44 106.30 56.69
C GLU A 121 -16.76 105.98 55.92
N ASN A 122 -16.63 105.01 55.01
CA ASN A 122 -17.62 104.09 54.42
C ASN A 122 -18.79 104.62 53.55
N THR A 123 -19.08 105.91 53.51
CA THR A 123 -20.26 106.41 52.76
C THR A 123 -20.14 106.36 51.23
N TRP A 124 -18.93 106.45 50.67
CA TRP A 124 -18.76 106.42 49.21
C TRP A 124 -18.79 104.99 48.66
N GLN A 125 -18.32 104.02 49.45
CA GLN A 125 -18.37 102.61 49.10
C GLN A 125 -19.82 102.13 48.96
N ASP A 126 -20.70 102.50 49.89
CA ASP A 126 -22.12 102.11 49.85
C ASP A 126 -22.85 102.68 48.62
N MET A 127 -22.57 103.92 48.21
CA MET A 127 -23.17 104.51 47.01
C MET A 127 -22.72 103.79 45.73
N VAL A 128 -21.44 103.40 45.65
CA VAL A 128 -20.91 102.68 44.49
C VAL A 128 -21.50 101.27 44.41
N ILE A 129 -21.63 100.57 45.55
CA ILE A 129 -22.28 99.25 45.62
C ILE A 129 -23.71 99.34 45.11
N LYS A 130 -24.49 100.32 45.58
CA LYS A 130 -25.89 100.48 45.16
C LYS A 130 -26.05 100.70 43.65
N VAL A 131 -25.22 101.55 43.04
CA VAL A 131 -25.28 101.79 41.59
C VAL A 131 -24.92 100.52 40.80
N ALA A 132 -23.96 99.73 41.29
CA ALA A 132 -23.61 98.47 40.67
C ALA A 132 -24.74 97.43 40.80
N ASP A 133 -25.35 97.30 41.97
CA ASP A 133 -26.48 96.39 42.20
C ASP A 133 -27.68 96.74 41.32
N ASP A 134 -28.07 98.02 41.24
CA ASP A 134 -29.17 98.49 40.39
C ASP A 134 -28.89 98.17 38.89
N TYR A 135 -27.64 98.35 38.44
CA TYR A 135 -27.27 98.01 37.06
C TYR A 135 -27.36 96.51 36.79
N ILE A 136 -26.93 95.66 37.73
CA ILE A 136 -27.00 94.20 37.63
C ILE A 136 -28.46 93.74 37.59
N ASP A 137 -29.29 94.26 38.50
CA ASP A 137 -30.71 93.91 38.57
C ASP A 137 -31.46 94.31 37.29
N LEU A 138 -31.19 95.50 36.72
CA LEU A 138 -31.92 95.99 35.56
C LEU A 138 -31.45 95.38 34.22
N ASN A 139 -30.16 95.09 34.07
CA ASN A 139 -29.58 94.73 32.76
C ASN A 139 -29.07 93.29 32.66
N VAL A 140 -28.74 92.64 33.78
CA VAL A 140 -28.00 91.36 33.76
C VAL A 140 -28.83 90.20 34.31
N LYS A 141 -29.59 90.44 35.39
CA LYS A 141 -30.29 89.40 36.15
C LYS A 141 -31.25 88.55 35.32
N ASP A 142 -32.09 89.17 34.52
CA ASP A 142 -33.10 88.46 33.71
C ASP A 142 -32.44 87.59 32.64
N VAL A 143 -31.44 88.14 31.93
CA VAL A 143 -30.69 87.39 30.90
C VAL A 143 -29.98 86.18 31.52
N VAL A 144 -29.28 86.39 32.64
CA VAL A 144 -28.58 85.30 33.34
C VAL A 144 -29.57 84.26 33.87
N SER A 145 -30.72 84.67 34.40
CA SER A 145 -31.75 83.75 34.89
C SER A 145 -32.35 82.91 33.76
N GLN A 146 -32.60 83.51 32.60
CA GLN A 146 -33.09 82.81 31.40
C GLN A 146 -32.05 81.82 30.87
N MET A 147 -30.77 82.23 30.83
CA MET A 147 -29.67 81.34 30.45
C MET A 147 -29.57 80.14 31.41
N LEU A 148 -29.70 80.38 32.72
CA LEU A 148 -29.66 79.32 33.73
C LEU A 148 -30.85 78.35 33.60
N SER A 149 -32.05 78.87 33.34
CA SER A 149 -33.24 78.05 33.05
C SER A 149 -33.05 77.17 31.81
N THR A 150 -32.58 77.77 30.72
CA THR A 150 -32.31 77.04 29.46
C THR A 150 -31.24 75.97 29.64
N SER A 151 -30.18 76.28 30.37
CA SER A 151 -29.11 75.31 30.68
C SER A 151 -29.65 74.12 31.48
N ASN A 152 -30.49 74.36 32.49
CA ASN A 152 -31.14 73.30 33.26
C ASN A 152 -32.07 72.43 32.40
N GLU A 153 -32.84 73.04 31.49
CA GLU A 153 -33.69 72.30 30.54
C GLU A 153 -32.87 71.44 29.59
N HIS A 154 -31.78 71.98 29.04
CA HIS A 154 -30.86 71.22 28.20
C HIS A 154 -30.22 70.05 28.96
N GLN A 155 -29.82 70.25 30.22
CA GLN A 155 -29.29 69.17 31.06
C GLN A 155 -30.33 68.06 31.27
N ASN A 156 -31.60 68.41 31.49
CA ASN A 156 -32.69 67.44 31.60
C ASN A 156 -32.95 66.69 30.29
N VAL A 157 -32.82 67.35 29.14
CA VAL A 157 -32.90 66.68 27.82
C VAL A 157 -31.73 65.70 27.65
N VAL A 158 -30.50 66.12 27.96
CA VAL A 158 -29.31 65.26 27.89
C VAL A 158 -29.47 64.02 28.77
N ASN A 159 -29.93 64.18 30.01
CA ASN A 159 -30.15 63.05 30.91
C ASN A 159 -31.17 62.05 30.34
N ARG A 160 -32.29 62.54 29.79
CA ARG A 160 -33.29 61.68 29.13
C ARG A 160 -32.72 60.97 27.90
N LEU A 161 -31.84 61.61 27.13
CA LEU A 161 -31.18 60.98 25.99
C LEU A 161 -30.21 59.89 26.43
N ILE A 162 -29.47 60.11 27.51
CA ILE A 162 -28.57 59.11 28.10
C ILE A 162 -29.38 57.89 28.56
N GLU A 163 -30.47 58.09 29.31
CA GLU A 163 -31.33 57.00 29.75
C GLU A 163 -31.88 56.18 28.57
N ARG A 164 -32.37 56.85 27.52
CA ARG A 164 -32.86 56.18 26.30
C ARG A 164 -31.75 55.40 25.59
N ALA A 165 -30.54 55.96 25.50
CA ALA A 165 -29.41 55.30 24.88
C ALA A 165 -28.99 54.05 25.68
N SER A 166 -29.00 54.12 27.01
CA SER A 166 -28.75 52.98 27.89
C SER A 166 -29.79 51.87 27.69
N THR A 167 -31.10 52.21 27.68
CA THR A 167 -32.15 51.21 27.42
C THR A 167 -31.99 50.56 26.04
N GLN A 168 -31.72 51.35 25.00
CA GLN A 168 -31.48 50.82 23.65
C GLN A 168 -30.25 49.89 23.61
N GLN A 169 -29.18 50.25 24.32
CA GLN A 169 -27.99 49.41 24.42
C GLN A 169 -28.30 48.07 25.10
N ASP A 170 -29.12 48.06 26.15
CA ASP A 170 -29.55 46.85 26.85
C ASP A 170 -30.42 45.96 25.96
N GLU A 171 -31.40 46.55 25.25
CA GLU A 171 -32.25 45.85 24.28
C GLU A 171 -31.41 45.21 23.15
N ILE A 172 -30.49 45.97 22.55
CA ILE A 172 -29.58 45.47 21.51
C ILE A 172 -28.73 44.31 22.04
N THR A 173 -28.22 44.44 23.27
CA THR A 173 -27.40 43.39 23.88
C THR A 173 -28.21 42.11 24.08
N SER A 174 -29.47 42.21 24.51
CA SER A 174 -30.38 41.07 24.64
C SER A 174 -30.65 40.40 23.29
N VAL A 175 -31.01 41.17 22.26
CA VAL A 175 -31.31 40.65 20.92
C VAL A 175 -30.08 39.95 20.31
N ILE A 176 -28.88 40.48 20.54
CA ILE A 176 -27.64 39.85 20.10
C ILE A 176 -27.44 38.50 20.83
N ALA A 177 -27.71 38.43 22.13
CA ALA A 177 -27.60 37.19 22.90
C ALA A 177 -28.58 36.11 22.40
N ASP A 178 -29.83 36.49 22.12
CA ASP A 178 -30.85 35.59 21.57
C ASP A 178 -30.47 35.10 20.17
N SER A 179 -29.99 36.00 19.30
CA SER A 179 -29.52 35.66 17.95
C SER A 179 -28.34 34.69 17.97
N ARG A 180 -27.38 34.89 18.88
CA ARG A 180 -26.25 33.95 19.09
C ARG A 180 -26.72 32.58 19.56
N SER A 181 -27.70 32.54 20.45
CA SER A 181 -28.29 31.31 20.96
C SER A 181 -29.03 30.55 19.87
N ALA A 182 -29.87 31.23 19.08
CA ALA A 182 -30.59 30.67 17.94
C ALA A 182 -29.63 30.15 16.86
N THR A 183 -28.57 30.90 16.55
CA THR A 183 -27.53 30.47 15.61
C THR A 183 -26.82 29.20 16.10
N SER A 184 -26.50 29.13 17.39
CA SER A 184 -25.84 27.97 18.00
C SER A 184 -26.74 26.73 17.97
N ALA A 185 -28.03 26.90 18.30
CA ALA A 185 -29.03 25.82 18.22
C ALA A 185 -29.19 25.31 16.78
N THR A 186 -29.26 26.21 15.79
CA THR A 186 -29.34 25.86 14.37
C THR A 186 -28.10 25.08 13.94
N ARG A 187 -26.90 25.53 14.33
CA ARG A 187 -25.65 24.83 14.02
C ARG A 187 -25.63 23.41 14.60
N SER A 188 -26.06 23.24 15.85
CA SER A 188 -26.16 21.93 16.49
C SER A 188 -27.17 21.01 15.79
N ALA A 189 -28.32 21.53 15.38
CA ALA A 189 -29.31 20.78 14.63
C ALA A 189 -28.77 20.31 13.26
N THR A 190 -28.04 21.18 12.54
CA THR A 190 -27.40 20.83 11.28
C THR A 190 -26.33 19.75 11.44
N ILE A 191 -25.53 19.81 12.50
CA ILE A 191 -24.54 18.77 12.82
C ILE A 191 -25.23 17.42 13.06
N LEU A 192 -26.29 17.41 13.87
CA LEU A 192 -27.07 16.19 14.14
C LEU A 192 -27.72 15.62 12.88
N ALA A 193 -28.29 16.47 12.03
CA ALA A 193 -28.86 16.06 10.74
C ALA A 193 -27.79 15.45 9.81
N THR A 194 -26.60 16.06 9.75
CA THR A 194 -25.47 15.55 8.96
C THR A 194 -24.99 14.20 9.49
N GLN A 195 -24.89 14.05 10.81
CA GLN A 195 -24.50 12.78 11.43
C GLN A 195 -25.55 11.70 11.19
N GLY A 196 -26.85 12.04 11.28
CA GLY A 196 -27.95 11.13 10.97
C GLY A 196 -27.94 10.68 9.51
N ALA A 197 -27.68 11.59 8.57
CA ALA A 197 -27.53 11.26 7.16
C ALA A 197 -26.35 10.31 6.90
N LYS A 198 -25.21 10.54 7.57
CA LYS A 198 -24.05 9.64 7.49
C LYS A 198 -24.38 8.25 8.03
N SER A 199 -25.01 8.15 9.20
CA SER A 199 -25.43 6.87 9.77
C SER A 199 -26.43 6.12 8.88
N ALA A 200 -27.35 6.83 8.22
CA ALA A 200 -28.26 6.23 7.25
C ALA A 200 -27.52 5.70 6.01
N GLN A 201 -26.51 6.44 5.53
CA GLN A 201 -25.68 6.00 4.41
C GLN A 201 -24.85 4.75 4.76
N ASP A 202 -24.25 4.72 5.95
CA ASP A 202 -23.49 3.57 6.45
C ASP A 202 -24.40 2.34 6.57
N ALA A 203 -25.60 2.49 7.15
CA ALA A 203 -26.60 1.42 7.21
C ALA A 203 -27.04 0.93 5.82
N SER A 204 -27.19 1.84 4.84
CA SER A 204 -27.48 1.46 3.45
C SER A 204 -26.35 0.66 2.81
N ASN A 205 -25.09 1.01 3.09
CA ASN A 205 -23.92 0.29 2.59
C ASN A 205 -23.80 -1.11 3.21
N ASP A 206 -24.07 -1.23 4.50
CA ASP A 206 -24.14 -2.51 5.21
C ASP A 206 -25.24 -3.41 4.64
N ALA A 207 -26.43 -2.86 4.37
CA ALA A 207 -27.53 -3.59 3.74
C ALA A 207 -27.17 -4.10 2.33
N LYS A 208 -26.47 -3.27 1.52
CA LYS A 208 -25.98 -3.67 0.19
C LYS A 208 -24.94 -4.80 0.27
N THR A 209 -24.05 -4.72 1.26
CA THR A 209 -23.05 -5.77 1.54
C THR A 209 -23.73 -7.06 1.98
N ALA A 210 -24.70 -6.98 2.89
CA ALA A 210 -25.48 -8.14 3.34
C ALA A 210 -26.24 -8.81 2.19
N THR A 211 -26.85 -8.02 1.30
CA THR A 211 -27.52 -8.53 0.09
C THR A 211 -26.54 -9.26 -0.83
N THR A 212 -25.35 -8.69 -1.04
CA THR A 212 -24.30 -9.31 -1.86
C THR A 212 -23.84 -10.64 -1.26
N ASN A 213 -23.61 -10.68 0.06
CA ASN A 213 -23.22 -11.88 0.78
C ASN A 213 -24.32 -12.95 0.72
N ALA A 214 -25.59 -12.57 0.85
CA ALA A 214 -26.74 -13.48 0.72
C ALA A 214 -26.79 -14.09 -0.69
N ASN A 215 -26.66 -13.28 -1.74
CA ASN A 215 -26.62 -13.77 -3.12
C ASN A 215 -25.47 -14.76 -3.36
N GLN A 216 -24.27 -14.45 -2.85
CA GLN A 216 -23.13 -15.36 -2.94
C GLN A 216 -23.34 -16.66 -2.14
N ALA A 217 -24.00 -16.60 -0.98
CA ALA A 217 -24.33 -17.78 -0.20
C ALA A 217 -25.33 -18.68 -0.95
N SER A 218 -26.37 -18.10 -1.55
CA SER A 218 -27.32 -18.84 -2.40
C SER A 218 -26.63 -19.48 -3.61
N GLN A 219 -25.70 -18.78 -4.25
CA GLN A 219 -24.96 -19.32 -5.39
C GLN A 219 -24.06 -20.48 -4.96
N ARG A 220 -23.31 -20.34 -3.87
CA ARG A 220 -22.51 -21.43 -3.29
C ARG A 220 -23.37 -22.64 -2.92
N ALA A 221 -24.55 -22.43 -2.36
CA ALA A 221 -25.49 -23.51 -2.04
C ALA A 221 -25.98 -24.23 -3.30
N ASN A 222 -26.31 -23.50 -4.37
CA ASN A 222 -26.70 -24.08 -5.65
C ASN A 222 -25.56 -24.85 -6.31
N ASP A 223 -24.34 -24.31 -6.30
CA ASP A 223 -23.15 -24.97 -6.84
C ASP A 223 -22.83 -26.26 -6.08
N ALA A 224 -22.93 -26.23 -4.74
CA ALA A 224 -22.79 -27.41 -3.90
C ALA A 224 -23.88 -28.44 -4.18
N ALA A 225 -25.14 -28.04 -4.34
CA ALA A 225 -26.23 -28.94 -4.71
C ALA A 225 -26.02 -29.54 -6.10
N ASN A 226 -25.45 -28.78 -7.04
CA ASN A 226 -25.17 -29.23 -8.39
C ASN A 226 -23.95 -30.16 -8.49
N SER A 227 -22.94 -30.02 -7.62
CA SER A 227 -21.73 -30.84 -7.65
C SER A 227 -21.91 -32.26 -7.10
N VAL A 228 -22.96 -32.54 -6.33
CA VAL A 228 -23.23 -33.89 -5.81
C VAL A 228 -23.57 -34.83 -6.96
N VAL A 229 -22.69 -35.78 -7.27
CA VAL A 229 -22.95 -36.84 -8.24
C VAL A 229 -23.49 -38.07 -7.52
N ILE A 230 -24.62 -38.60 -7.99
CA ILE A 230 -25.25 -39.78 -7.40
C ILE A 230 -25.06 -40.99 -8.32
N ILE A 231 -24.62 -42.11 -7.76
CA ILE A 231 -24.62 -43.41 -8.43
C ILE A 231 -25.85 -44.19 -7.96
N ARG A 232 -26.73 -44.54 -8.88
CA ARG A 232 -27.95 -45.33 -8.63
C ARG A 232 -27.84 -46.72 -9.24
N ASN A 233 -28.74 -47.62 -8.86
CA ASN A 233 -28.83 -48.95 -9.44
C ASN A 233 -30.28 -49.42 -9.57
N GLY A 234 -30.51 -50.37 -10.47
CA GLY A 234 -31.79 -51.06 -10.64
C GLY A 234 -31.70 -52.13 -11.72
N THR A 235 -32.81 -52.80 -12.02
CA THR A 235 -32.83 -53.98 -12.90
C THR A 235 -33.28 -53.67 -14.34
N THR A 236 -33.76 -52.45 -14.59
CA THR A 236 -34.20 -51.99 -15.92
C THR A 236 -33.40 -50.78 -16.37
N THR A 237 -33.54 -50.41 -17.65
CA THR A 237 -33.04 -49.12 -18.16
C THR A 237 -33.65 -47.98 -17.34
N PRO A 238 -32.83 -47.00 -16.90
CA PRO A 238 -33.32 -45.91 -16.05
C PRO A 238 -34.27 -44.98 -16.80
N ALA A 239 -35.36 -44.56 -16.13
CA ALA A 239 -36.31 -43.60 -16.68
C ALA A 239 -35.66 -42.24 -16.95
N SER A 240 -36.10 -41.53 -18.00
CA SER A 240 -35.57 -40.20 -18.34
C SER A 240 -35.84 -39.13 -17.27
N SER A 241 -36.85 -39.31 -16.42
CA SER A 241 -37.13 -38.42 -15.28
C SER A 241 -36.23 -38.66 -14.06
N LEU A 242 -35.46 -39.76 -14.04
CA LEU A 242 -34.60 -40.12 -12.90
C LEU A 242 -33.25 -39.41 -12.98
N GLY A 243 -32.84 -38.80 -11.86
CA GLY A 243 -31.51 -38.19 -11.69
C GLY A 243 -31.30 -36.88 -12.45
N LYS A 244 -30.19 -36.23 -12.17
CA LYS A 244 -29.74 -35.01 -12.86
C LYS A 244 -28.54 -35.30 -13.76
N SER A 245 -28.24 -34.38 -14.67
CA SER A 245 -27.04 -34.48 -15.53
C SER A 245 -25.78 -34.69 -14.68
N GLY A 246 -24.91 -35.61 -15.10
CA GLY A 246 -23.71 -36.02 -14.36
C GLY A 246 -23.92 -37.24 -13.45
N ASP A 247 -25.16 -37.63 -13.14
CA ASP A 247 -25.43 -38.82 -12.35
C ASP A 247 -25.09 -40.11 -13.11
N PHE A 248 -24.78 -41.16 -12.36
CA PHE A 248 -24.50 -42.49 -12.88
C PHE A 248 -25.59 -43.49 -12.49
N TYR A 249 -25.78 -44.51 -13.32
CA TYR A 249 -26.72 -45.59 -13.06
C TYR A 249 -26.15 -46.93 -13.52
N VAL A 250 -26.32 -47.96 -12.68
CA VAL A 250 -25.94 -49.33 -12.98
C VAL A 250 -27.19 -50.18 -13.14
N ASN A 251 -27.40 -50.75 -14.33
CA ASN A 251 -28.38 -51.81 -14.52
C ASN A 251 -27.76 -53.13 -14.04
N THR A 252 -28.20 -53.64 -12.89
CA THR A 252 -27.64 -54.84 -12.28
C THR A 252 -28.11 -56.14 -12.94
N ALA A 253 -29.17 -56.12 -13.74
CA ALA A 253 -29.67 -57.31 -14.43
C ALA A 253 -28.82 -57.67 -15.65
N ASN A 254 -28.31 -56.68 -16.37
CA ASN A 254 -27.53 -56.89 -17.59
C ASN A 254 -26.11 -56.29 -17.54
N GLY A 255 -25.76 -55.56 -16.49
CA GLY A 255 -24.45 -54.94 -16.31
C GLY A 255 -24.27 -53.61 -17.04
N ASP A 256 -25.28 -53.03 -17.67
CA ASP A 256 -25.13 -51.76 -18.39
C ASP A 256 -24.85 -50.59 -17.42
N PHE A 257 -23.81 -49.83 -17.72
CA PHE A 257 -23.45 -48.61 -17.01
C PHE A 257 -23.88 -47.39 -17.82
N TYR A 258 -24.61 -46.48 -17.19
CA TYR A 258 -25.17 -45.28 -17.82
C TYR A 258 -24.65 -44.01 -17.16
N LEU A 259 -24.50 -42.95 -17.97
CA LEU A 259 -24.29 -41.58 -17.53
C LEU A 259 -25.48 -40.72 -17.96
N LYS A 260 -26.02 -39.92 -17.04
CA LYS A 260 -27.11 -38.99 -17.29
C LYS A 260 -26.59 -37.70 -17.91
N ASN A 261 -27.17 -37.31 -19.05
CA ASN A 261 -27.06 -35.96 -19.60
C ASN A 261 -28.30 -35.14 -19.18
N SER A 262 -28.46 -33.92 -19.69
CA SER A 262 -29.58 -33.02 -19.33
C SER A 262 -30.96 -33.68 -19.34
N THR A 263 -31.26 -34.54 -20.33
CA THR A 263 -32.57 -35.22 -20.43
C THR A 263 -32.49 -36.74 -20.59
N THR A 264 -31.36 -37.31 -21.02
CA THR A 264 -31.25 -38.73 -21.40
C THR A 264 -30.19 -39.50 -20.61
N TRP A 265 -30.45 -40.77 -20.33
CA TRP A 265 -29.45 -41.71 -19.83
C TRP A 265 -28.73 -42.37 -21.01
N ASN A 266 -27.44 -42.14 -21.11
CA ASN A 266 -26.61 -42.66 -22.20
C ASN A 266 -25.81 -43.85 -21.67
N LYS A 267 -26.04 -45.03 -22.25
CA LYS A 267 -25.23 -46.22 -21.97
C LYS A 267 -23.78 -45.94 -22.39
N LYS A 268 -22.83 -46.14 -21.47
CA LYS A 268 -21.40 -45.92 -21.72
C LYS A 268 -20.69 -47.23 -22.05
N PHE A 269 -20.93 -48.25 -21.25
CA PHE A 269 -20.37 -49.58 -21.47
C PHE A 269 -21.24 -50.62 -20.76
N ASN A 270 -20.99 -51.88 -21.03
CA ASN A 270 -21.58 -52.99 -20.31
C ASN A 270 -20.48 -53.63 -19.43
N MET A 271 -20.69 -53.69 -18.13
CA MET A 271 -19.74 -54.23 -17.14
C MET A 271 -19.55 -55.74 -17.25
N ILE A 272 -20.49 -56.44 -17.88
CA ILE A 272 -20.46 -57.89 -18.08
C ILE A 272 -19.82 -58.23 -19.44
N ALA A 273 -19.62 -57.24 -20.32
CA ALA A 273 -18.98 -57.30 -21.65
C ALA A 273 -18.81 -58.72 -22.20
N LEU A 274 -19.94 -59.37 -22.48
CA LEU A 274 -19.96 -60.73 -23.03
C LEU A 274 -19.29 -60.75 -24.42
N ASP A 275 -19.35 -59.62 -25.13
CA ASP A 275 -18.85 -59.47 -26.50
C ASP A 275 -17.32 -59.57 -26.59
N GLN A 276 -16.57 -58.91 -25.70
CA GLN A 276 -15.09 -59.00 -25.72
C GLN A 276 -14.59 -60.41 -25.37
N ILE A 277 -15.26 -61.07 -24.42
CA ILE A 277 -14.95 -62.47 -24.07
C ILE A 277 -15.30 -63.39 -25.24
N THR A 278 -16.37 -63.09 -25.98
CA THR A 278 -16.79 -63.85 -27.16
C THR A 278 -15.81 -63.67 -28.32
N GLU A 279 -15.37 -62.45 -28.59
CA GLU A 279 -14.34 -62.14 -29.60
C GLU A 279 -13.02 -62.83 -29.28
N LEU A 280 -12.56 -62.78 -28.02
CA LEU A 280 -11.35 -63.47 -27.57
C LEU A 280 -11.45 -65.00 -27.72
N LYS A 281 -12.59 -65.59 -27.36
CA LYS A 281 -12.85 -67.03 -27.57
C LYS A 281 -12.83 -67.40 -29.06
N ASN A 282 -13.45 -66.59 -29.90
CA ASN A 282 -13.48 -66.81 -31.34
C ASN A 282 -12.07 -66.69 -31.96
N ALA A 283 -11.28 -65.70 -31.54
CA ALA A 283 -9.90 -65.55 -31.98
C ALA A 283 -9.04 -66.75 -31.57
N PHE A 284 -9.15 -67.21 -30.32
CA PHE A 284 -8.40 -68.38 -29.82
C PHE A 284 -8.79 -69.68 -30.55
N ASN A 285 -10.08 -69.89 -30.79
CA ASN A 285 -10.59 -71.02 -31.58
C ASN A 285 -10.06 -70.97 -33.02
N SER A 286 -9.99 -69.77 -33.62
CA SER A 286 -9.49 -69.58 -34.99
C SER A 286 -7.99 -69.91 -35.11
N VAL A 287 -7.16 -69.46 -34.17
CA VAL A 287 -5.73 -69.81 -34.12
C VAL A 287 -5.55 -71.32 -33.98
N THR A 288 -6.35 -71.97 -33.12
CA THR A 288 -6.31 -73.43 -32.96
C THR A 288 -6.67 -74.16 -34.25
N SER A 289 -7.70 -73.71 -34.98
CA SER A 289 -8.09 -74.28 -36.26
C SER A 289 -7.03 -74.07 -37.34
N LEU A 290 -6.41 -72.88 -37.40
CA LEU A 290 -5.35 -72.58 -38.36
C LEU A 290 -4.13 -73.48 -38.16
N THR A 291 -3.69 -73.68 -36.91
CA THR A 291 -2.56 -74.57 -36.59
C THR A 291 -2.83 -76.01 -37.02
N LYS A 292 -4.05 -76.51 -36.81
CA LYS A 292 -4.46 -77.85 -37.28
C LYS A 292 -4.45 -77.95 -38.81
N GLN A 293 -4.99 -76.93 -39.50
CA GLN A 293 -4.97 -76.88 -40.96
C GLN A 293 -3.54 -76.83 -41.52
N LEU A 294 -2.66 -76.03 -40.92
CA LEU A 294 -1.26 -75.96 -41.34
C LEU A 294 -0.54 -77.30 -41.14
N PHE A 295 -0.78 -78.01 -40.03
CA PHE A 295 -0.25 -79.35 -39.83
C PHE A 295 -0.73 -80.31 -40.94
N LEU A 296 -2.02 -80.30 -41.28
CA LEU A 296 -2.57 -81.12 -42.35
C LEU A 296 -2.06 -80.71 -43.74
N LEU A 297 -1.71 -79.43 -43.96
CA LEU A 297 -1.10 -78.99 -45.20
C LEU A 297 0.33 -79.52 -45.36
N MET A 298 1.11 -79.52 -44.28
CA MET A 298 2.47 -80.10 -44.25
C MET A 298 2.48 -81.63 -44.31
N HIS A 299 1.34 -82.27 -44.08
CA HIS A 299 1.16 -83.73 -44.06
C HIS A 299 0.05 -84.13 -45.04
N PRO A 300 0.29 -84.09 -46.37
CA PRO A 300 -0.72 -84.38 -47.37
C PRO A 300 -1.20 -85.85 -47.31
N VAL A 301 -2.35 -86.15 -47.94
CA VAL A 301 -2.85 -87.52 -48.05
C VAL A 301 -1.77 -88.42 -48.67
N GLY A 302 -1.53 -89.58 -48.04
CA GLY A 302 -0.46 -90.51 -48.38
C GLY A 302 0.83 -90.33 -47.57
N CYS A 303 0.98 -89.23 -46.81
CA CYS A 303 2.17 -89.06 -45.96
C CYS A 303 2.23 -90.10 -44.84
N ILE A 304 3.46 -90.47 -44.45
CA ILE A 304 3.71 -91.32 -43.28
C ILE A 304 4.19 -90.42 -42.14
N TYR A 305 3.44 -90.39 -41.05
CA TYR A 305 3.79 -89.72 -39.81
C TYR A 305 4.27 -90.75 -38.78
N MET A 306 5.48 -90.57 -38.26
CA MET A 306 6.10 -91.45 -37.27
C MET A 306 6.05 -90.81 -35.88
N SER A 307 5.64 -91.57 -34.87
CA SER A 307 5.56 -91.11 -33.48
C SER A 307 5.79 -92.25 -32.51
N THR A 308 6.27 -91.95 -31.30
CA THR A 308 6.28 -92.92 -30.19
C THR A 308 4.93 -93.00 -29.48
N SER A 309 4.00 -92.08 -29.78
CA SER A 309 2.65 -92.07 -29.22
C SER A 309 1.71 -93.04 -29.95
N SER A 310 0.94 -93.81 -29.17
CA SER A 310 -0.13 -94.65 -29.69
C SER A 310 -1.37 -93.84 -30.12
N VAL A 311 -1.45 -92.55 -29.80
CA VAL A 311 -2.58 -91.69 -30.15
C VAL A 311 -2.58 -91.36 -31.65
N SER A 312 -3.75 -91.43 -32.28
CA SER A 312 -3.91 -91.05 -33.69
C SER A 312 -3.72 -89.55 -33.90
N PRO A 313 -2.95 -89.11 -34.91
CA PRO A 313 -2.85 -87.70 -35.28
C PRO A 313 -4.22 -87.05 -35.55
N GLN A 314 -5.23 -87.86 -35.90
CA GLN A 314 -6.62 -87.43 -36.04
C GLN A 314 -7.15 -86.68 -34.81
N THR A 315 -6.79 -87.15 -33.60
CA THR A 315 -7.30 -86.58 -32.35
C THR A 315 -6.75 -85.18 -32.08
N THR A 316 -5.50 -84.94 -32.43
CA THR A 316 -4.79 -83.69 -32.14
C THR A 316 -4.89 -82.69 -33.30
N PHE A 317 -4.68 -83.18 -34.52
CA PHE A 317 -4.50 -82.35 -35.72
C PHE A 317 -5.66 -82.46 -36.72
N GLY A 318 -6.59 -83.40 -36.53
CA GLY A 318 -7.64 -83.69 -37.51
C GLY A 318 -7.17 -84.56 -38.67
N GLY A 319 -7.92 -84.57 -39.77
CA GLY A 319 -7.71 -85.50 -40.88
C GLY A 319 -8.11 -86.93 -40.53
N THR A 320 -7.91 -87.86 -41.46
CA THR A 320 -8.16 -89.30 -41.25
C THR A 320 -6.86 -90.08 -41.40
N TRP A 321 -6.58 -90.95 -40.44
CA TRP A 321 -5.29 -91.64 -40.32
C TRP A 321 -5.48 -93.12 -40.01
N ILE A 322 -4.68 -93.97 -40.65
CA ILE A 322 -4.65 -95.42 -40.39
C ILE A 322 -3.26 -95.86 -39.96
N ARG A 323 -3.18 -96.93 -39.16
CA ARG A 323 -1.91 -97.60 -38.86
C ARG A 323 -1.29 -98.11 -40.15
N TRP A 324 0.01 -97.85 -40.34
CA TRP A 324 0.73 -98.24 -41.55
C TRP A 324 1.97 -99.06 -41.21
N GLY A 325 2.26 -100.09 -42.00
CA GLY A 325 3.52 -100.84 -41.92
C GLY A 325 3.75 -101.60 -40.60
N ASN A 326 2.69 -102.01 -39.88
CA ASN A 326 2.84 -102.73 -38.61
C ASN A 326 3.79 -103.94 -38.74
N GLY A 327 4.83 -103.97 -37.90
CA GLY A 327 5.84 -105.03 -37.87
C GLY A 327 6.77 -105.08 -39.09
N ARG A 328 6.85 -103.99 -39.87
CA ARG A 328 7.67 -103.86 -41.09
C ARG A 328 8.56 -102.62 -41.00
N VAL A 329 9.62 -102.61 -41.78
CA VAL A 329 10.49 -101.43 -41.98
C VAL A 329 10.14 -100.78 -43.33
N PRO A 330 10.03 -99.44 -43.42
CA PRO A 330 9.84 -98.77 -44.69
C PRO A 330 11.05 -98.98 -45.60
N LEU A 331 10.80 -99.30 -46.86
CA LEU A 331 11.81 -99.37 -47.92
C LEU A 331 11.38 -98.44 -49.05
N GLY A 332 12.34 -97.71 -49.62
CA GLY A 332 12.08 -96.78 -50.72
C GLY A 332 11.60 -97.54 -51.96
N VAL A 333 10.58 -97.01 -52.63
CA VAL A 333 10.12 -97.54 -53.91
C VAL A 333 11.20 -97.26 -54.95
N ASP A 334 11.65 -98.31 -55.63
CA ASP A 334 12.50 -98.21 -56.81
C ASP A 334 11.71 -98.75 -58.00
N THR A 335 11.21 -97.86 -58.85
CA THR A 335 10.38 -98.22 -60.00
C THR A 335 11.12 -99.06 -61.04
N SER A 336 12.45 -99.12 -60.98
CA SER A 336 13.27 -99.94 -61.87
C SER A 336 13.50 -101.37 -61.33
N ASP A 337 13.23 -101.61 -60.04
CA ASP A 337 13.45 -102.90 -59.39
C ASP A 337 12.14 -103.72 -59.28
N SER A 338 12.16 -104.97 -59.75
CA SER A 338 10.96 -105.82 -59.74
C SER A 338 10.46 -106.19 -58.34
N SER A 339 11.31 -106.16 -57.32
CA SER A 339 10.98 -106.47 -55.93
C SER A 339 10.34 -105.26 -55.22
N PHE A 340 10.71 -104.03 -55.58
CA PHE A 340 10.32 -102.79 -54.88
C PHE A 340 9.62 -101.72 -55.73
N ASN A 341 9.14 -102.08 -56.93
CA ASN A 341 8.54 -101.16 -57.92
C ASN A 341 7.20 -100.48 -57.58
N THR A 342 6.51 -100.88 -56.52
CA THR A 342 5.17 -100.35 -56.20
C THR A 342 5.06 -100.00 -54.73
N VAL A 343 4.36 -98.90 -54.46
CA VAL A 343 4.09 -98.44 -53.10
C VAL A 343 3.28 -99.50 -52.34
N GLU A 344 3.59 -99.68 -51.05
CA GLU A 344 2.91 -100.64 -50.16
C GLU A 344 3.04 -102.13 -50.52
N LYS A 345 3.93 -102.49 -51.45
CA LYS A 345 4.34 -103.87 -51.63
C LYS A 345 5.00 -104.41 -50.35
N THR A 346 4.65 -105.63 -49.96
CA THR A 346 5.16 -106.24 -48.72
C THR A 346 5.99 -107.48 -49.02
N GLY A 347 7.00 -107.74 -48.20
CA GLY A 347 7.82 -108.95 -48.26
C GLY A 347 8.70 -109.07 -47.02
N GLY A 348 9.71 -109.93 -47.11
CA GLY A 348 10.66 -110.22 -46.03
C GLY A 348 10.17 -111.28 -45.05
N GLU A 349 11.12 -111.79 -44.26
CA GLU A 349 10.87 -112.82 -43.24
C GLU A 349 11.61 -112.48 -41.95
N LYS A 350 11.04 -112.84 -40.80
CA LYS A 350 11.68 -112.61 -39.49
C LYS A 350 12.73 -113.67 -39.16
N GLN A 351 12.52 -114.88 -39.66
CA GLN A 351 13.37 -116.04 -39.43
C GLN A 351 13.52 -116.79 -40.75
N HIS A 352 14.72 -117.26 -41.05
CA HIS A 352 15.04 -118.00 -42.27
C HIS A 352 15.65 -119.36 -41.92
N ALA A 353 15.15 -120.44 -42.52
CA ALA A 353 15.78 -121.76 -42.45
C ALA A 353 16.54 -122.01 -43.75
N LEU A 354 17.86 -122.25 -43.63
CA LEU A 354 18.72 -122.54 -44.79
C LEU A 354 18.22 -123.78 -45.54
N THR A 355 18.08 -123.64 -46.84
CA THR A 355 17.78 -124.73 -47.78
C THR A 355 19.06 -125.42 -48.22
N ILE A 356 18.93 -126.62 -48.82
CA ILE A 356 20.08 -127.37 -49.36
C ILE A 356 20.87 -126.55 -50.37
N ASN A 357 20.21 -125.69 -51.17
CA ASN A 357 20.85 -124.83 -52.16
C ASN A 357 21.66 -123.68 -51.54
N GLU A 358 21.44 -123.36 -50.27
CA GLU A 358 22.11 -122.28 -49.54
C GLU A 358 23.29 -122.77 -48.69
N ILE A 359 23.56 -124.09 -48.67
CA ILE A 359 24.71 -124.68 -47.97
C ILE A 359 25.92 -124.71 -48.93
N PRO A 360 27.04 -124.05 -48.59
CA PRO A 360 28.25 -124.09 -49.41
C PRO A 360 28.77 -125.52 -49.61
N SER A 361 29.39 -125.79 -50.77
CA SER A 361 30.07 -127.06 -51.03
C SER A 361 31.09 -127.33 -49.94
N HIS A 362 30.97 -128.48 -49.28
CA HIS A 362 31.87 -128.92 -48.22
C HIS A 362 32.25 -130.39 -48.46
N LYS A 363 33.37 -130.82 -47.86
CA LYS A 363 33.85 -132.20 -47.93
C LYS A 363 33.99 -132.78 -46.53
N HIS A 364 33.81 -134.08 -46.44
CA HIS A 364 34.10 -134.85 -45.23
C HIS A 364 35.37 -135.67 -45.47
N ASN A 365 36.26 -135.71 -44.48
CA ASN A 365 37.46 -136.55 -44.54
C ASN A 365 37.13 -137.93 -43.97
N VAL A 366 37.54 -138.99 -44.68
CA VAL A 366 37.47 -140.37 -44.18
C VAL A 366 38.90 -140.93 -44.15
N TYR A 367 39.35 -141.39 -42.98
CA TYR A 367 40.68 -141.99 -42.81
C TYR A 367 40.55 -143.52 -42.70
N GLY A 368 41.30 -144.26 -43.52
CA GLY A 368 41.44 -145.73 -43.44
C GLY A 368 42.91 -146.14 -43.27
N SER A 369 43.18 -147.21 -42.51
CA SER A 369 44.53 -147.67 -42.16
C SER A 369 45.19 -148.47 -43.29
N TYR A 370 46.45 -148.18 -43.60
CA TYR A 370 47.28 -148.93 -44.56
C TYR A 370 47.79 -150.24 -43.93
N THR A 371 47.40 -151.40 -44.48
CA THR A 371 48.15 -152.66 -44.27
C THR A 371 48.80 -153.09 -45.58
N ALA A 372 50.09 -153.43 -45.49
CA ALA A 372 50.99 -153.68 -46.61
C ALA A 372 50.69 -155.02 -47.30
N THR A 373 49.62 -155.09 -48.10
CA THR A 373 49.45 -156.08 -49.17
C THR A 373 48.46 -155.49 -50.17
N GLY A 374 48.85 -155.41 -51.44
CA GLY A 374 48.05 -154.76 -52.49
C GLY A 374 46.67 -155.39 -52.65
N ASN A 375 45.67 -154.79 -52.03
CA ASN A 375 44.29 -155.22 -52.14
C ASN A 375 43.60 -154.44 -53.26
N ILE A 376 43.50 -155.11 -54.41
CA ILE A 376 42.62 -154.76 -55.52
C ILE A 376 41.20 -155.16 -55.10
N SER A 377 40.24 -154.23 -55.17
CA SER A 377 38.82 -154.54 -54.97
C SER A 377 38.35 -155.48 -56.08
N THR A 378 38.00 -156.73 -55.72
CA THR A 378 37.63 -157.79 -56.66
C THR A 378 36.13 -157.99 -56.83
N SER A 379 35.26 -157.13 -56.25
CA SER A 379 33.85 -157.08 -56.65
C SER A 379 33.17 -155.81 -56.14
N ALA A 380 32.48 -155.10 -57.03
CA ALA A 380 31.65 -153.94 -56.68
C ALA A 380 30.29 -154.42 -56.15
N ASN A 381 30.20 -154.68 -54.85
CA ASN A 381 28.93 -154.81 -54.15
C ASN A 381 28.45 -153.42 -53.68
N ASN A 382 27.31 -152.98 -54.22
CA ASN A 382 26.65 -151.67 -54.00
C ASN A 382 26.20 -151.39 -52.55
N ASN A 383 26.69 -152.14 -51.57
CA ASN A 383 26.35 -151.98 -50.16
C ASN A 383 27.43 -151.29 -49.33
N GLY A 384 28.54 -150.83 -49.93
CA GLY A 384 29.42 -149.83 -49.30
C GLY A 384 30.07 -150.22 -47.97
N TRP A 385 30.14 -151.52 -47.65
CA TRP A 385 30.93 -152.02 -46.53
C TRP A 385 32.36 -152.22 -47.03
N ILE A 386 33.30 -151.42 -46.52
CA ILE A 386 34.74 -151.67 -46.66
C ILE A 386 35.07 -152.74 -45.61
N PRO A 387 35.36 -154.00 -45.99
CA PRO A 387 35.60 -155.06 -45.02
C PRO A 387 36.96 -154.83 -44.36
N ASP A 388 36.94 -154.65 -43.04
CA ASP A 388 38.14 -154.66 -42.20
C ASP A 388 38.65 -156.11 -42.09
N LEU A 389 39.55 -156.51 -42.99
CA LEU A 389 40.16 -157.85 -43.00
C LEU A 389 41.34 -157.88 -42.01
N GLY A 390 41.03 -157.89 -40.72
CA GLY A 390 42.06 -157.92 -39.68
C GLY A 390 41.61 -157.68 -38.24
N GLY A 391 40.36 -157.97 -37.86
CA GLY A 391 39.97 -158.25 -36.47
C GLY A 391 40.33 -157.22 -35.38
N LYS A 392 40.56 -155.94 -35.71
CA LYS A 392 40.60 -154.86 -34.72
C LYS A 392 39.41 -153.94 -34.96
N ASN A 393 38.44 -153.97 -34.04
CA ASN A 393 37.43 -152.92 -33.95
C ASN A 393 38.12 -151.56 -33.82
N TYR A 394 38.25 -150.81 -34.92
CA TYR A 394 38.47 -149.39 -34.80
C TYR A 394 37.13 -148.76 -34.45
N ASN A 395 37.04 -148.29 -33.19
CA ASN A 395 36.11 -147.24 -32.81
C ASN A 395 36.43 -145.99 -33.64
N HIS A 396 36.00 -145.96 -34.90
CA HIS A 396 35.77 -144.70 -35.58
C HIS A 396 34.44 -144.17 -35.08
N GLY A 397 34.47 -143.56 -33.89
CA GLY A 397 33.37 -142.81 -33.29
C GLY A 397 32.94 -141.57 -34.09
N ASP A 398 33.46 -141.38 -35.29
CA ASP A 398 33.09 -140.32 -36.21
C ASP A 398 32.20 -140.89 -37.32
N LEU A 399 30.96 -141.24 -36.96
CA LEU A 399 29.92 -141.52 -37.95
C LEU A 399 29.72 -140.24 -38.79
N LEU A 400 29.75 -140.36 -40.13
CA LEU A 400 29.32 -139.33 -41.08
C LEU A 400 27.80 -139.12 -40.96
N THR A 401 27.37 -138.52 -39.85
CA THR A 401 25.96 -138.17 -39.61
C THR A 401 25.67 -136.76 -40.11
N ASN A 402 24.40 -136.48 -40.39
CA ASN A 402 23.95 -135.13 -40.70
C ASN A 402 24.32 -134.19 -39.54
N ILE A 403 25.15 -133.18 -39.79
CA ILE A 403 25.44 -132.11 -38.82
C ILE A 403 24.54 -130.91 -39.15
N GLY A 404 23.70 -130.50 -38.19
CA GLY A 404 22.77 -129.37 -38.29
C GLY A 404 21.31 -129.75 -37.97
N GLY A 405 20.58 -128.86 -37.27
CA GLY A 405 19.21 -129.12 -36.79
C GLY A 405 18.08 -128.53 -37.63
N GLY A 406 18.40 -127.89 -38.77
CA GLY A 406 17.44 -127.27 -39.69
C GLY A 406 16.60 -126.14 -39.10
N GLN A 407 16.97 -125.60 -37.93
CA GLN A 407 16.22 -124.54 -37.26
C GLN A 407 16.42 -123.21 -37.97
N SER A 408 15.36 -122.41 -38.08
CA SER A 408 15.46 -121.06 -38.61
C SER A 408 16.32 -120.17 -37.69
N HIS A 409 17.12 -119.29 -38.28
CA HIS A 409 17.83 -118.25 -37.55
C HIS A 409 17.14 -116.89 -37.69
N ASN A 410 17.36 -116.02 -36.71
CA ASN A 410 16.87 -114.64 -36.76
C ASN A 410 17.39 -113.93 -38.02
N ASN A 411 16.50 -113.24 -38.73
CA ASN A 411 16.82 -112.38 -39.87
C ASN A 411 16.49 -110.90 -39.58
N LEU A 412 16.13 -110.55 -38.34
CA LEU A 412 15.92 -109.17 -37.93
C LEU A 412 17.26 -108.49 -37.60
N GLN A 413 17.58 -107.42 -38.33
CA GLN A 413 18.59 -106.45 -37.92
C GLN A 413 18.17 -105.74 -36.62
N PRO A 414 19.09 -105.17 -35.82
CA PRO A 414 18.73 -104.36 -34.65
C PRO A 414 17.70 -103.28 -35.01
N TYR A 415 16.64 -103.14 -34.21
CA TYR A 415 15.53 -102.23 -34.48
C TYR A 415 15.00 -101.54 -33.22
N ILE A 416 14.33 -100.39 -33.41
CA ILE A 416 13.49 -99.73 -32.42
C ILE A 416 12.10 -99.54 -33.04
N THR A 417 11.05 -99.76 -32.25
CA THR A 417 9.66 -99.68 -32.74
C THR A 417 9.08 -98.28 -32.51
N CYS A 418 8.35 -97.79 -33.50
CA CYS A 418 7.51 -96.60 -33.38
C CYS A 418 6.19 -96.83 -34.10
N TYR A 419 5.22 -95.96 -33.85
CA TYR A 419 3.95 -95.95 -34.52
C TYR A 419 4.05 -95.16 -35.82
N MET A 420 3.77 -95.81 -36.94
CA MET A 420 3.66 -95.18 -38.25
C MET A 420 2.19 -95.05 -38.63
N TRP A 421 1.78 -93.86 -39.03
CA TRP A 421 0.43 -93.52 -39.45
C TRP A 421 0.44 -93.03 -40.89
N LYS A 422 -0.45 -93.56 -41.74
CA LYS A 422 -0.69 -93.04 -43.09
C LYS A 422 -1.93 -92.14 -43.07
N ARG A 423 -1.82 -90.94 -43.63
CA ARG A 423 -2.99 -90.07 -43.83
C ARG A 423 -3.81 -90.56 -45.02
N THR A 424 -5.11 -90.73 -44.85
CA THR A 424 -6.03 -91.19 -45.90
C THR A 424 -7.04 -90.13 -46.35
N ALA A 425 -7.32 -89.11 -45.53
CA ALA A 425 -8.12 -87.94 -45.88
C ALA A 425 -7.68 -86.69 -45.09
#